data_AF-Q3V489-F1
#
_entry.id   AF-Q3V489-F1
#
_cell.length_a   1.000
_cell.length_b   1.000
_cell.length_c   1.000
_cell.angle_alpha   90.00
_cell.angle_beta   90.00
_cell.angle_gamma   90.00
#
_symmetry.space_group_name_H-M   'P 1'
#
loop_
_entity.id
_entity.type
_entity.pdbx_description
1 polymer ?
#
loop_
_entity_poly.entity_id
_entity_poly.type
_entity_poly.pdbx_seq_one_letter_code
_entity_poly.pdbx_strand_id
1 'polypeptide(L)'
;MGNESMNLGGTDLAFTRWDPWDDCNRCQKPGERIRICYCYVEEPLEKPMPCWLYLKEEKVTNSRLRPELQLQACQVPCDTATETNQPYFVFDTYLLDKPNSNARLKCPLASIYRPVHWEADNSPLTWQDQLSGQTVSTIMDLHSGGQHLKVFQPATYRCFVEQELIAQFNPTERQSKAQNPWQPRIQPDKADSVLRRLKLMVLSISVLAVGGLLCKVVFRPVCGKKRSQVLLVK
;
A
#
# COMPACT_ATOMS: atom_id res chain seq x y z
N MET A 1 -5.27 -28.58 -23.49
CA MET A 1 -5.79 -29.53 -22.48
C MET A 1 -7.29 -29.67 -22.71
N GLY A 2 -7.77 -30.90 -22.86
CA GLY A 2 -9.16 -31.24 -23.15
C GLY A 2 -9.84 -31.91 -21.95
N ASN A 3 -10.99 -32.54 -22.18
CA ASN A 3 -11.63 -33.39 -21.17
C ASN A 3 -10.81 -34.67 -20.98
N GLU A 4 -10.66 -35.10 -19.73
CA GLU A 4 -9.97 -36.34 -19.36
C GLU A 4 -10.95 -37.31 -18.71
N SER A 5 -10.66 -38.61 -18.77
CA SER A 5 -11.49 -39.65 -18.15
C SER A 5 -10.63 -40.70 -17.45
N MET A 6 -11.08 -41.20 -16.31
CA MET A 6 -10.45 -42.30 -15.58
C MET A 6 -11.50 -43.25 -15.01
N ASN A 7 -11.18 -44.54 -15.00
CA ASN A 7 -12.02 -45.55 -14.35
C ASN A 7 -11.83 -45.50 -12.83
N LEU A 8 -12.92 -45.48 -12.07
CA LEU A 8 -12.89 -45.52 -10.59
C LEU A 8 -12.93 -46.95 -10.02
N GLY A 9 -13.11 -47.94 -10.89
CA GLY A 9 -13.36 -49.35 -10.53
C GLY A 9 -14.85 -49.68 -10.67
N GLY A 10 -15.17 -50.91 -11.08
CA GLY A 10 -16.56 -51.28 -11.42
C GLY A 10 -17.00 -50.70 -12.76
N THR A 11 -18.25 -50.22 -12.85
CA THR A 11 -18.83 -49.57 -14.05
C THR A 11 -18.63 -48.06 -14.08
N ASP A 12 -18.07 -47.47 -13.03
CA ASP A 12 -18.15 -46.04 -12.80
C ASP A 12 -16.95 -45.32 -13.40
N LEU A 13 -17.25 -44.32 -14.24
CA LEU A 13 -16.27 -43.52 -14.98
C LEU A 13 -16.22 -42.12 -14.40
N ALA A 14 -15.06 -41.68 -13.92
CA ALA A 14 -14.82 -40.27 -13.64
C ALA A 14 -14.38 -39.58 -14.93
N PHE A 15 -14.93 -38.40 -15.20
CA PHE A 15 -14.50 -37.55 -16.30
C PHE A 15 -14.46 -36.08 -15.86
N THR A 16 -13.66 -35.29 -16.56
CA THR A 16 -13.57 -33.85 -16.33
C THR A 16 -14.36 -33.09 -17.39
N ARG A 17 -14.95 -31.98 -16.98
CA ARG A 17 -15.69 -31.08 -17.87
C ARG A 17 -15.27 -29.65 -17.58
N TRP A 18 -14.83 -28.96 -18.63
CA TRP A 18 -14.56 -27.54 -18.60
C TRP A 18 -15.84 -26.73 -18.70
N ASP A 19 -15.99 -25.75 -17.83
CA ASP A 19 -16.99 -24.70 -17.98
C ASP A 19 -16.60 -23.79 -19.16
N PRO A 20 -17.58 -23.03 -19.69
CA PRO A 20 -17.29 -21.92 -20.59
C PRO A 20 -16.26 -20.96 -19.99
N TRP A 21 -15.62 -20.18 -20.85
CA TRP A 21 -14.85 -19.04 -20.37
C TRP A 21 -15.78 -18.02 -19.74
N ASP A 22 -15.41 -17.53 -18.56
CA ASP A 22 -16.06 -16.38 -17.96
C ASP A 22 -15.84 -15.11 -18.81
N ASP A 23 -16.60 -14.08 -18.47
CA ASP A 23 -16.45 -12.75 -19.06
C ASP A 23 -15.04 -12.18 -18.82
N CYS A 24 -14.60 -11.33 -19.73
CA CYS A 24 -13.32 -10.65 -19.59
C CYS A 24 -13.40 -9.66 -18.42
N ASN A 25 -12.46 -9.73 -17.48
CA ASN A 25 -12.47 -8.85 -16.30
C ASN A 25 -12.28 -7.35 -16.65
N ARG A 26 -11.83 -7.05 -17.87
CA ARG A 26 -11.55 -5.71 -18.36
C ARG A 26 -11.94 -5.58 -19.83
N CYS A 27 -12.52 -4.44 -20.19
CA CYS A 27 -12.88 -4.10 -21.56
C CYS A 27 -11.96 -3.00 -22.12
N GLN A 28 -11.91 -2.86 -23.46
CA GLN A 28 -11.10 -1.93 -24.28
C GLN A 28 -9.58 -2.07 -24.14
N LYS A 29 -9.09 -2.61 -23.03
CA LYS A 29 -7.69 -2.85 -22.71
C LYS A 29 -7.45 -4.35 -22.58
N PRO A 30 -6.18 -4.82 -22.62
CA PRO A 30 -5.86 -6.19 -22.27
C PRO A 30 -6.40 -6.53 -20.88
N GLY A 31 -7.18 -7.60 -20.82
CA GLY A 31 -7.77 -8.17 -19.62
C GLY A 31 -7.51 -9.66 -19.56
N GLU A 32 -8.11 -10.29 -18.57
CA GLU A 32 -7.96 -11.71 -18.27
C GLU A 32 -9.32 -12.34 -18.00
N ARG A 33 -9.44 -13.60 -18.39
CA ARG A 33 -10.61 -14.43 -18.11
C ARG A 33 -10.16 -15.79 -17.60
N ILE A 34 -11.03 -16.39 -16.82
CA ILE A 34 -10.80 -17.70 -16.23
C ILE A 34 -11.84 -18.69 -16.73
N ARG A 35 -11.49 -19.97 -16.65
CA ARG A 35 -12.45 -21.06 -16.73
C ARG A 35 -12.03 -22.16 -15.77
N ILE A 36 -13.01 -22.91 -15.31
CA ILE A 36 -12.82 -23.95 -14.31
C ILE A 36 -13.15 -25.30 -14.93
N CYS A 37 -12.48 -26.34 -14.48
CA CYS A 37 -12.78 -27.72 -14.80
C CYS A 37 -13.22 -28.42 -13.53
N TYR A 38 -14.34 -29.14 -13.62
CA TYR A 38 -14.83 -29.97 -12.53
C TYR A 38 -14.83 -31.45 -12.90
N CYS A 39 -14.65 -32.28 -11.89
CA CYS A 39 -14.74 -33.72 -11.99
C CYS A 39 -16.18 -34.18 -11.75
N TYR A 40 -16.65 -35.06 -12.62
CA TYR A 40 -17.94 -35.74 -12.53
C TYR A 40 -17.75 -37.25 -12.60
N VAL A 41 -18.66 -38.00 -11.98
CA VAL A 41 -18.80 -39.44 -12.10
C VAL A 41 -20.04 -39.73 -12.92
N GLU A 42 -19.86 -40.54 -13.96
CA GLU A 42 -20.94 -41.10 -14.76
C GLU A 42 -21.34 -42.45 -14.18
N GLU A 43 -22.60 -42.56 -13.78
CA GLU A 43 -23.24 -43.82 -13.44
C GLU A 43 -24.25 -44.20 -14.54
N PRO A 44 -24.40 -45.49 -14.87
CA PRO A 44 -25.36 -45.93 -15.88
C PRO A 44 -26.78 -45.44 -15.56
N LEU A 45 -27.44 -44.82 -16.54
CA LEU A 45 -28.84 -44.36 -16.50
C LEU A 45 -29.12 -43.15 -15.58
N GLU A 46 -28.10 -42.56 -14.97
CA GLU A 46 -28.24 -41.37 -14.11
C GLU A 46 -27.53 -40.14 -14.67
N LYS A 47 -27.85 -38.97 -14.11
CA LYS A 47 -27.15 -37.73 -14.47
C LYS A 47 -25.77 -37.73 -13.81
N PRO A 48 -24.71 -37.29 -14.51
CA PRO A 48 -23.39 -37.22 -13.91
C PRO A 48 -23.37 -36.39 -12.62
N MET A 49 -22.76 -36.94 -11.58
CA MET A 49 -22.66 -36.31 -10.26
C MET A 49 -21.25 -35.79 -10.00
N PRO A 50 -21.07 -34.63 -9.35
CA PRO A 50 -19.75 -34.14 -9.00
C PRO A 50 -18.95 -35.13 -8.15
N CYS A 51 -17.67 -35.35 -8.47
CA CYS A 51 -16.83 -36.35 -7.82
C CYS A 51 -16.73 -36.17 -6.30
N TRP A 52 -16.71 -34.93 -5.82
CA TRP A 52 -16.65 -34.62 -4.38
C TRP A 52 -17.92 -35.04 -3.62
N LEU A 53 -19.09 -34.97 -4.27
CA LEU A 53 -20.34 -35.48 -3.70
C LEU A 53 -20.39 -37.00 -3.72
N TYR A 54 -19.93 -37.60 -4.83
CA TYR A 54 -19.97 -39.04 -5.03
C TYR A 54 -19.03 -39.81 -4.09
N LEU A 55 -17.77 -39.37 -4.03
CA LEU A 55 -16.69 -40.10 -3.38
C LEU A 55 -16.68 -39.94 -1.85
N LYS A 56 -17.43 -38.97 -1.31
CA LYS A 56 -17.30 -38.44 0.07
C LYS A 56 -15.86 -37.93 0.31
N GLU A 57 -15.69 -37.00 1.26
CA GLU A 57 -14.43 -36.23 1.41
C GLU A 57 -13.16 -37.08 1.58
N GLU A 58 -13.27 -38.35 1.98
CA GLU A 58 -12.14 -39.28 2.19
C GLU A 58 -11.46 -39.80 0.90
N LYS A 59 -12.09 -39.71 -0.29
CA LYS A 59 -11.57 -40.36 -1.52
C LYS A 59 -11.05 -39.43 -2.62
N VAL A 60 -11.07 -38.10 -2.44
CA VAL A 60 -10.50 -37.13 -3.42
C VAL A 60 -9.02 -36.85 -3.12
N THR A 61 -8.22 -37.90 -2.89
CA THR A 61 -6.76 -37.77 -2.71
C THR A 61 -6.01 -37.67 -4.04
N ASN A 62 -6.60 -38.16 -5.13
CA ASN A 62 -6.03 -38.09 -6.46
C ASN A 62 -6.09 -36.64 -6.99
N SER A 63 -4.94 -36.08 -7.34
CA SER A 63 -4.82 -34.72 -7.87
C SER A 63 -5.63 -34.51 -9.16
N ARG A 64 -5.85 -35.55 -9.96
CA ARG A 64 -6.64 -35.49 -11.21
C ARG A 64 -8.15 -35.31 -10.98
N LEU A 65 -8.63 -35.55 -9.77
CA LEU A 65 -10.04 -35.38 -9.42
C LEU A 65 -10.31 -33.99 -8.80
N ARG A 66 -9.27 -33.19 -8.60
CA ARG A 66 -9.40 -31.83 -8.07
C ARG A 66 -9.82 -30.88 -9.19
N PRO A 67 -10.54 -29.80 -8.84
CA PRO A 67 -10.84 -28.76 -9.82
C PRO A 67 -9.56 -28.17 -10.41
N GLU A 68 -9.57 -27.95 -11.72
CA GLU A 68 -8.50 -27.26 -12.43
C GLU A 68 -8.96 -25.86 -12.84
N LEU A 69 -8.03 -24.91 -12.89
CA LEU A 69 -8.32 -23.56 -13.34
C LEU A 69 -7.38 -23.19 -14.49
N GLN A 70 -7.93 -22.56 -15.52
CA GLN A 70 -7.18 -21.97 -16.61
C GLN A 70 -7.41 -20.48 -16.70
N LEU A 71 -6.37 -19.79 -17.14
CA LEU A 71 -6.32 -18.35 -17.32
C LEU A 71 -5.99 -18.06 -18.78
N GLN A 72 -6.64 -17.04 -19.35
CA GLN A 72 -6.33 -16.57 -20.69
C GLN A 72 -6.44 -15.04 -20.76
N ALA A 73 -5.53 -14.42 -21.51
CA ALA A 73 -5.68 -13.03 -21.91
C ALA A 73 -6.89 -12.85 -22.84
N CYS A 74 -7.59 -11.74 -22.69
CA CYS A 74 -8.73 -11.35 -23.52
C CYS A 74 -8.74 -9.84 -23.78
N GLN A 75 -9.46 -9.44 -24.82
CA GLN A 75 -9.73 -8.04 -25.11
C GLN A 75 -11.10 -7.96 -25.79
N VAL A 76 -12.03 -7.25 -25.15
CA VAL A 76 -13.43 -7.13 -25.58
C VAL A 76 -13.87 -5.66 -25.55
N PRO A 77 -14.85 -5.24 -26.38
CA PRO A 77 -15.44 -3.91 -26.26
C PRO A 77 -16.16 -3.75 -24.91
N CYS A 78 -16.24 -2.53 -24.39
CA CYS A 78 -17.06 -2.24 -23.21
C CYS A 78 -18.54 -2.20 -23.60
N ASP A 79 -19.40 -2.64 -22.68
CA ASP A 79 -20.83 -2.43 -22.83
C ASP A 79 -21.17 -1.07 -22.21
N THR A 80 -21.72 -0.17 -23.01
CA THR A 80 -22.10 1.17 -22.54
C THR A 80 -23.47 1.18 -21.86
N ALA A 81 -24.20 0.07 -21.84
CA ALA A 81 -25.56 -0.01 -21.33
C ALA A 81 -25.67 -0.26 -19.82
N THR A 82 -24.59 -0.66 -19.15
CA THR A 82 -24.58 -1.15 -17.76
C THR A 82 -24.14 -0.14 -16.70
N GLU A 83 -24.17 1.17 -16.96
CA GLU A 83 -24.10 2.17 -15.86
C GLU A 83 -25.39 2.11 -15.03
N THR A 84 -25.49 1.12 -14.16
CA THR A 84 -26.63 0.94 -13.25
C THR A 84 -26.27 1.58 -11.91
N ASN A 85 -27.15 2.43 -11.40
CA ASN A 85 -27.05 3.07 -10.07
C ASN A 85 -26.52 2.09 -9.01
N GLN A 86 -25.27 2.26 -8.57
CA GLN A 86 -24.63 1.38 -7.58
C GLN A 86 -25.08 1.71 -6.15
N PRO A 87 -25.58 0.74 -5.38
CA PRO A 87 -25.91 0.95 -3.96
C PRO A 87 -24.77 0.63 -2.96
N TYR A 88 -23.59 0.14 -3.38
CA TYR A 88 -22.55 -0.33 -2.45
C TYR A 88 -21.12 0.00 -2.92
N PHE A 89 -20.64 1.20 -2.61
CA PHE A 89 -19.21 1.52 -2.71
C PHE A 89 -18.54 1.29 -1.35
N VAL A 90 -17.57 0.37 -1.28
CA VAL A 90 -16.81 0.12 -0.05
C VAL A 90 -15.52 0.94 -0.04
N PHE A 91 -15.29 1.67 1.04
CA PHE A 91 -14.04 2.39 1.28
C PHE A 91 -13.47 2.00 2.63
N ASP A 92 -12.24 1.50 2.67
CA ASP A 92 -11.59 1.06 3.91
C ASP A 92 -10.10 1.44 3.97
N THR A 93 -9.59 1.57 5.18
CA THR A 93 -8.19 1.94 5.47
C THR A 93 -7.57 0.84 6.33
N TYR A 94 -6.49 0.23 5.84
CA TYR A 94 -5.76 -0.80 6.55
C TYR A 94 -4.46 -0.24 7.14
N LEU A 95 -4.01 -0.79 8.27
CA LEU A 95 -2.70 -0.48 8.84
C LEU A 95 -1.72 -1.63 8.57
N LEU A 96 -0.59 -1.29 7.95
CA LEU A 96 0.56 -2.17 7.79
C LEU A 96 1.52 -1.91 8.97
N ASP A 97 1.30 -2.63 10.07
CA ASP A 97 1.91 -2.35 11.37
C ASP A 97 3.41 -2.72 11.46
N LYS A 98 3.90 -3.60 10.58
CA LYS A 98 5.29 -4.10 10.63
C LYS A 98 5.90 -4.16 9.22
N PRO A 99 7.24 -4.05 9.09
CA PRO A 99 7.92 -4.49 7.87
C PRO A 99 7.54 -5.96 7.60
N ASN A 100 7.13 -6.28 6.37
CA ASN A 100 6.54 -7.55 5.93
C ASN A 100 5.14 -7.88 6.49
N SER A 101 4.45 -6.94 7.15
CA SER A 101 3.03 -7.09 7.39
C SER A 101 2.26 -7.06 6.07
N ASN A 102 1.16 -7.78 6.03
CA ASN A 102 0.27 -7.80 4.88
C ASN A 102 -1.16 -7.54 5.33
N ALA A 103 -1.92 -6.91 4.46
CA ALA A 103 -3.37 -6.82 4.58
C ALA A 103 -4.02 -7.75 3.56
N ARG A 104 -5.13 -8.38 3.93
CA ARG A 104 -5.96 -9.16 3.01
C ARG A 104 -7.21 -8.35 2.70
N LEU A 105 -7.22 -7.74 1.52
CA LEU A 105 -8.35 -6.99 0.99
C LEU A 105 -9.34 -7.99 0.38
N LYS A 106 -10.64 -7.71 0.52
CA LYS A 106 -11.71 -8.52 -0.07
C LYS A 106 -12.56 -7.62 -0.95
N CYS A 107 -12.60 -7.90 -2.25
CA CYS A 107 -13.53 -7.22 -3.14
C CYS A 107 -14.96 -7.76 -2.92
N PRO A 108 -15.93 -6.92 -2.58
CA PRO A 108 -17.33 -7.32 -2.59
C PRO A 108 -17.74 -7.79 -3.99
N LEU A 109 -18.70 -8.73 -4.05
CA LEU A 109 -19.28 -9.31 -5.27
C LEU A 109 -18.37 -10.10 -6.22
N ALA A 110 -17.06 -9.93 -6.14
CA ALA A 110 -16.11 -10.78 -6.84
C ALA A 110 -16.25 -12.23 -6.38
N SER A 111 -16.09 -13.18 -7.31
CA SER A 111 -16.04 -14.61 -7.00
C SER A 111 -15.31 -15.36 -8.11
N ILE A 112 -15.18 -16.68 -7.97
CA ILE A 112 -14.62 -17.53 -9.03
C ILE A 112 -15.48 -17.56 -10.31
N TYR A 113 -16.72 -17.09 -10.27
CA TYR A 113 -17.63 -16.97 -11.43
C TYR A 113 -17.95 -15.52 -11.81
N ARG A 114 -17.39 -14.55 -11.07
CA ARG A 114 -17.55 -13.11 -11.31
C ARG A 114 -16.17 -12.48 -11.24
N PRO A 115 -15.44 -12.48 -12.38
CA PRO A 115 -14.05 -12.07 -12.43
C PRO A 115 -13.86 -10.64 -11.93
N VAL A 116 -12.79 -10.44 -11.15
CA VAL A 116 -12.41 -9.12 -10.65
C VAL A 116 -11.21 -8.59 -11.40
N HIS A 117 -11.24 -7.29 -11.62
CA HIS A 117 -10.09 -6.51 -12.07
C HIS A 117 -9.56 -5.68 -10.91
N TRP A 118 -8.27 -5.81 -10.61
CA TRP A 118 -7.63 -5.04 -9.54
C TRP A 118 -6.69 -4.00 -10.12
N GLU A 119 -6.61 -2.86 -9.44
CA GLU A 119 -5.63 -1.82 -9.74
C GLU A 119 -4.91 -1.40 -8.46
N ALA A 120 -3.61 -1.10 -8.58
CA ALA A 120 -2.81 -0.42 -7.57
C ALA A 120 -2.30 0.90 -8.17
N ASP A 121 -2.65 2.04 -7.58
CA ASP A 121 -2.31 3.38 -8.08
C ASP A 121 -2.63 3.56 -9.58
N ASN A 122 -3.81 3.06 -10.00
CA ASN A 122 -4.31 3.03 -11.39
C ASN A 122 -3.53 2.10 -12.35
N SER A 123 -2.55 1.34 -11.85
CA SER A 123 -1.86 0.31 -12.61
C SER A 123 -2.60 -1.02 -12.45
N PRO A 124 -2.92 -1.73 -13.55
CA PRO A 124 -3.62 -3.01 -13.47
C PRO A 124 -2.74 -4.06 -12.79
N LEU A 125 -3.33 -4.89 -11.94
CA LEU A 125 -2.70 -6.10 -11.41
C LEU A 125 -3.19 -7.29 -12.23
N THR A 126 -2.28 -8.03 -12.85
CA THR A 126 -2.62 -9.18 -13.70
C THR A 126 -2.15 -10.49 -13.08
N TRP A 127 -2.83 -11.58 -13.41
CA TRP A 127 -2.36 -12.90 -13.04
C TRP A 127 -1.07 -13.27 -13.77
N GLN A 128 -0.88 -12.82 -15.02
CA GLN A 128 0.38 -13.04 -15.75
C GLN A 128 1.58 -12.50 -14.96
N ASP A 129 1.50 -11.29 -14.40
CA ASP A 129 2.59 -10.70 -13.63
C ASP A 129 2.92 -11.54 -12.39
N GLN A 130 1.89 -12.01 -11.68
CA GLN A 130 2.05 -12.86 -10.49
C GLN A 130 2.64 -14.24 -10.83
N LEU A 131 2.21 -14.86 -11.93
CA LEU A 131 2.66 -16.18 -12.35
C LEU A 131 4.06 -16.17 -12.97
N SER A 132 4.56 -15.00 -13.37
CA SER A 132 5.90 -14.82 -13.95
C SER A 132 7.04 -14.94 -12.92
N GLY A 133 6.73 -15.09 -11.63
CA GLY A 133 7.72 -15.37 -10.58
C GLY A 133 8.62 -14.19 -10.20
N GLN A 134 8.28 -12.97 -10.63
CA GLN A 134 8.95 -11.74 -10.22
C GLN A 134 8.55 -11.37 -8.77
N THR A 135 9.30 -10.49 -8.10
CA THR A 135 8.99 -10.06 -6.73
C THR A 135 7.61 -9.39 -6.69
N VAL A 136 6.58 -10.13 -6.27
CA VAL A 136 5.20 -9.64 -6.32
C VAL A 136 4.89 -8.83 -5.06
N SER A 137 4.62 -7.54 -5.21
CA SER A 137 4.17 -6.64 -4.14
C SER A 137 2.72 -6.89 -3.70
N THR A 138 2.02 -7.76 -4.42
CA THR A 138 0.63 -8.15 -4.21
C THR A 138 0.42 -9.62 -4.57
N ILE A 139 -0.56 -10.31 -3.99
CA ILE A 139 -0.90 -11.69 -4.35
C ILE A 139 -2.41 -11.82 -4.41
N MET A 140 -2.94 -12.05 -5.61
CA MET A 140 -4.33 -12.41 -5.87
C MET A 140 -4.54 -13.91 -5.57
N ASP A 141 -5.66 -14.23 -4.94
CA ASP A 141 -6.04 -15.60 -4.61
C ASP A 141 -6.78 -16.29 -5.76
N LEU A 142 -6.09 -17.20 -6.44
CA LEU A 142 -6.59 -17.89 -7.64
C LEU A 142 -7.87 -18.69 -7.35
N HIS A 143 -7.98 -19.28 -6.17
CA HIS A 143 -9.12 -20.14 -5.80
C HIS A 143 -10.41 -19.36 -5.54
N SER A 144 -10.31 -18.05 -5.26
CA SER A 144 -11.49 -17.17 -5.14
C SER A 144 -11.74 -16.35 -6.40
N GLY A 145 -11.08 -16.66 -7.52
CA GLY A 145 -11.14 -15.87 -8.75
C GLY A 145 -10.55 -14.48 -8.60
N GLY A 146 -9.67 -14.27 -7.61
CA GLY A 146 -9.08 -12.97 -7.28
C GLY A 146 -9.88 -12.14 -6.28
N GLN A 147 -10.99 -12.65 -5.71
CA GLN A 147 -11.78 -11.90 -4.72
C GLN A 147 -10.93 -11.37 -3.56
N HIS A 148 -9.92 -12.14 -3.14
CA HIS A 148 -8.99 -11.72 -2.12
C HIS A 148 -7.66 -11.25 -2.73
N LEU A 149 -7.21 -10.08 -2.31
CA LEU A 149 -5.92 -9.52 -2.66
C LEU A 149 -5.08 -9.35 -1.38
N LYS A 150 -3.92 -10.01 -1.33
CA LYS A 150 -2.94 -9.81 -0.28
C LYS A 150 -1.96 -8.73 -0.70
N VAL A 151 -1.81 -7.68 0.11
CA VAL A 151 -0.98 -6.51 -0.21
C VAL A 151 0.10 -6.32 0.84
N PHE A 152 1.28 -5.86 0.40
CA PHE A 152 2.46 -5.70 1.27
C PHE A 152 2.96 -4.25 1.36
N GLN A 153 2.46 -3.35 0.51
CA GLN A 153 2.89 -1.97 0.42
C GLN A 153 1.70 -0.99 0.43
N PRO A 154 1.88 0.24 0.94
CA PRO A 154 0.91 1.31 0.79
C PRO A 154 0.68 1.64 -0.69
N ALA A 155 -0.58 1.72 -1.09
CA ALA A 155 -1.03 2.20 -2.39
C ALA A 155 -2.55 2.42 -2.33
N THR A 156 -3.12 3.06 -3.33
CA THR A 156 -4.57 3.06 -3.55
C THR A 156 -4.95 1.82 -4.34
N TYR A 157 -5.57 0.84 -3.68
CA TYR A 157 -6.07 -0.37 -4.33
C TYR A 157 -7.53 -0.21 -4.70
N ARG A 158 -7.91 -0.57 -5.92
CA ARG A 158 -9.29 -0.54 -6.41
C ARG A 158 -9.66 -1.89 -6.99
N CYS A 159 -10.89 -2.32 -6.74
CA CYS A 159 -11.44 -3.51 -7.40
C CYS A 159 -12.67 -3.18 -8.22
N PHE A 160 -12.74 -3.83 -9.38
CA PHE A 160 -13.82 -3.66 -10.34
C PHE A 160 -14.43 -5.03 -10.64
N VAL A 161 -15.76 -5.10 -10.67
CA VAL A 161 -16.53 -6.29 -11.04
C VAL A 161 -17.54 -5.86 -12.08
N GLU A 162 -17.64 -6.59 -13.18
CA GLU A 162 -18.53 -6.24 -14.30
C GLU A 162 -18.34 -4.79 -14.79
N GLN A 163 -17.08 -4.33 -14.83
CA GLN A 163 -16.67 -2.99 -15.26
C GLN A 163 -17.03 -1.85 -14.29
N GLU A 164 -17.65 -2.15 -13.15
CA GLU A 164 -17.99 -1.15 -12.15
C GLU A 164 -16.99 -1.11 -11.00
N LEU A 165 -16.69 0.08 -10.49
CA LEU A 165 -15.85 0.23 -9.29
C LEU A 165 -16.62 -0.22 -8.05
N ILE A 166 -16.18 -1.29 -7.39
CA ILE A 166 -16.89 -1.84 -6.23
C ILE A 166 -16.29 -1.36 -4.91
N ALA A 167 -14.97 -1.28 -4.84
CA ALA A 167 -14.29 -0.89 -3.61
C ALA A 167 -12.96 -0.18 -3.86
N GLN A 168 -12.60 0.70 -2.92
CA GLN A 168 -11.28 1.30 -2.81
C GLN A 168 -10.70 1.09 -1.42
N PHE A 169 -9.43 0.72 -1.36
CA PHE A 169 -8.69 0.47 -0.13
C PHE A 169 -7.42 1.30 -0.10
N ASN A 170 -7.11 1.90 1.05
CA ASN A 170 -5.92 2.72 1.22
C ASN A 170 -5.11 2.21 2.42
N PRO A 171 -4.44 1.05 2.30
CA PRO A 171 -3.48 0.61 3.31
C PRO A 171 -2.39 1.66 3.53
N THR A 172 -2.08 1.91 4.79
CA THR A 172 -1.05 2.87 5.21
C THR A 172 -0.05 2.18 6.13
N GLU A 173 1.22 2.55 6.02
CA GLU A 173 2.23 2.12 6.97
C GLU A 173 2.12 2.92 8.27
N ARG A 174 2.27 2.24 9.41
CA ARG A 174 2.54 2.96 10.65
C ARG A 174 3.89 3.64 10.52
N GLN A 175 3.89 4.97 10.44
CA GLN A 175 5.08 5.72 10.81
C GLN A 175 5.43 5.35 12.25
N SER A 176 6.58 4.70 12.45
CA SER A 176 7.20 4.64 13.75
C SER A 176 7.60 6.07 14.11
N LYS A 177 6.67 6.85 14.66
CA LYS A 177 7.08 7.89 15.60
C LYS A 177 7.77 7.12 16.71
N ALA A 178 9.09 7.20 16.75
CA ALA A 178 9.86 6.92 17.94
C ALA A 178 9.39 7.93 19.00
N GLN A 179 8.23 7.65 19.60
CA GLN A 179 7.72 8.37 20.73
C GLN A 179 8.43 7.74 21.92
N ASN A 180 9.65 8.22 22.18
CA ASN A 180 10.34 7.96 23.44
C ASN A 180 9.33 8.25 24.57
N PRO A 181 8.93 7.27 25.40
CA PRO A 181 7.89 7.45 26.42
C PRO A 181 8.27 8.43 27.54
N TRP A 182 9.49 8.99 27.50
CA TRP A 182 9.99 9.97 28.46
C TRP A 182 10.78 11.07 27.75
N GLN A 183 10.07 11.98 27.09
CA GLN A 183 10.54 13.34 26.92
C GLN A 183 9.62 14.24 27.77
N PRO A 184 10.13 14.85 28.86
CA PRO A 184 9.42 15.96 29.48
C PRO A 184 9.15 16.99 28.39
N ARG A 185 7.94 17.54 28.32
CA ARG A 185 7.71 18.78 27.54
C ARG A 185 8.58 19.87 28.15
N ILE A 186 9.81 19.99 27.70
CA ILE A 186 10.55 21.23 27.83
C ILE A 186 9.92 22.15 26.79
N GLN A 187 8.96 22.95 27.25
CA GLN A 187 8.55 24.17 26.58
C GLN A 187 9.82 25.02 26.35
N PRO A 188 10.28 25.24 25.11
CA PRO A 188 11.38 26.17 24.88
C PRO A 188 10.79 27.57 24.78
N ASP A 189 10.18 28.08 25.86
CA ASP A 189 9.64 29.43 25.81
C ASP A 189 9.56 30.13 27.17
N LYS A 190 10.75 30.50 27.65
CA LYS A 190 11.00 31.75 28.42
C LYS A 190 12.46 31.89 28.81
N ALA A 191 13.14 30.79 29.13
CA ALA A 191 14.52 30.80 29.62
C ALA A 191 15.52 31.35 28.59
N ASP A 192 15.37 30.98 27.31
CA ASP A 192 16.23 31.49 26.23
C ASP A 192 16.07 32.99 25.98
N SER A 193 14.87 33.54 26.18
CA SER A 193 14.63 34.98 26.07
C SER A 193 15.29 35.77 27.20
N VAL A 194 15.31 35.21 28.41
CA VAL A 194 15.92 35.82 29.60
C VAL A 194 17.43 35.75 29.51
N LEU A 195 18.01 34.61 29.10
CA LEU A 195 19.44 34.46 28.92
C LEU A 195 19.97 35.34 27.78
N ARG A 196 19.20 35.48 26.69
CA ARG A 196 19.53 36.37 25.56
C ARG A 196 19.44 37.85 25.97
N ARG A 197 18.44 38.25 26.76
CA ARG A 197 18.38 39.59 27.37
C ARG A 197 19.53 39.84 28.34
N LEU A 198 19.88 38.86 29.18
CA LEU A 198 20.97 39.00 30.14
C LEU A 198 22.33 39.13 29.42
N LYS A 199 22.57 38.33 28.38
CA LYS A 199 23.77 38.46 27.53
C LYS A 199 23.86 39.83 26.85
N LEU A 200 22.75 40.35 26.32
CA LEU A 200 22.71 41.69 25.72
C LEU A 200 22.99 42.79 26.74
N MET A 201 22.45 42.68 27.96
CA MET A 201 22.74 43.63 29.05
C MET A 201 24.22 43.59 29.43
N VAL A 202 24.81 42.40 29.60
CA VAL A 202 26.25 42.25 29.92
C VAL A 202 27.14 42.82 28.82
N LEU A 203 26.80 42.61 27.55
CA LEU A 203 27.54 43.17 26.41
C LEU A 203 27.46 44.71 26.37
N SER A 204 26.28 45.29 26.63
CA SER A 204 26.14 46.75 26.67
C SER A 204 26.95 47.39 27.81
N ILE A 205 26.99 46.76 28.99
CA ILE A 205 27.78 47.25 30.14
C ILE A 205 29.28 47.17 29.85
N SER A 206 29.75 46.09 29.20
CA SER A 206 31.16 45.93 28.87
C SER A 206 31.63 46.91 27.78
N VAL A 207 30.81 47.18 26.76
CA VAL A 207 31.11 48.21 25.75
C VAL A 207 31.17 49.61 26.38
N LEU A 208 30.24 49.94 27.29
CA LEU A 208 30.27 51.24 27.99
C LEU A 208 31.47 51.37 28.93
N ALA A 209 31.87 50.30 29.62
CA ALA A 209 33.06 50.30 30.48
C ALA A 209 34.35 50.47 29.66
N VAL A 210 34.48 49.76 28.53
CA VAL A 210 35.63 49.90 27.62
C VAL A 210 35.65 51.28 26.96
N GLY A 211 34.51 51.78 26.49
CA GLY A 211 34.39 53.13 25.93
C GLY A 211 34.71 54.24 26.95
N GLY A 212 34.24 54.09 28.20
CA GLY A 212 34.55 55.01 29.29
C GLY A 212 36.02 54.98 29.71
N LEU A 213 36.65 53.79 29.72
CA LEU A 213 38.07 53.64 30.00
C LEU A 213 38.92 54.25 28.88
N LEU A 214 38.55 54.05 27.62
CA LEU A 214 39.20 54.67 26.46
C LEU A 214 39.04 56.20 26.48
N CYS A 215 37.87 56.73 26.86
CA CYS A 215 37.69 58.17 27.04
C CYS A 215 38.57 58.74 28.16
N LYS A 216 38.74 58.03 29.29
CA LYS A 216 39.66 58.46 30.35
C LYS A 216 41.14 58.39 29.98
N VAL A 217 41.53 57.49 29.07
CA VAL A 217 42.92 57.34 28.62
C VAL A 217 43.25 58.36 27.52
N VAL A 218 42.32 58.65 26.62
CA VAL A 218 42.53 59.60 25.50
C VAL A 218 42.37 61.05 25.95
N PHE A 219 41.45 61.35 26.87
CA PHE A 219 41.24 62.70 27.41
C PHE A 219 41.87 62.87 28.80
N ARG A 220 43.21 62.71 28.90
CA ARG A 220 43.94 63.31 30.02
C ARG A 220 44.21 64.79 29.67
N PRO A 221 43.76 65.76 30.47
CA PRO A 221 44.19 67.14 30.28
C PRO A 221 45.67 67.22 30.64
N VAL A 222 46.50 67.59 29.66
CA VAL A 222 47.90 67.93 29.88
C VAL A 222 47.94 69.22 30.68
N CYS A 223 48.25 69.13 31.98
CA CYS A 223 48.57 70.29 32.79
C CYS A 223 49.95 70.82 32.36
N GLY A 224 49.94 71.84 31.49
CA GLY A 224 51.14 72.49 30.96
C GLY A 224 51.86 73.31 32.03
N LYS A 225 53.12 72.96 32.29
CA LYS A 225 54.07 73.67 33.16
C LYS A 225 54.55 74.97 32.50
N LYS A 226 54.72 76.02 33.32
CA LYS A 226 55.21 77.39 33.01
C LYS A 226 56.42 77.43 32.06
N ARG A 227 56.38 78.38 31.12
CA ARG A 227 57.49 78.76 30.23
C ARG A 227 58.08 80.09 30.72
N SER A 228 59.35 80.08 31.12
CA SER A 228 60.15 81.27 31.41
C SER A 228 60.58 81.91 30.08
N GLN A 229 60.28 83.20 29.90
CA GLN A 229 60.85 84.02 28.84
C GLN A 229 61.97 84.88 29.44
N VAL A 230 63.16 84.79 28.85
CA VAL A 230 64.28 85.71 29.09
C VAL A 230 64.16 86.83 28.07
N LEU A 231 64.02 88.05 28.56
CA LEU A 231 63.99 89.29 27.79
C LEU A 231 65.44 89.75 27.54
N LEU A 232 65.79 89.90 26.27
CA LEU A 232 67.02 90.50 25.80
C LEU A 232 66.67 91.94 25.41
N VAL A 233 67.16 92.92 26.18
CA VAL A 233 67.11 94.33 25.82
C VAL A 233 68.52 94.88 25.87
N LYS A 234 68.82 95.66 24.83
CA LYS A 234 70.06 96.35 24.52
C LYS A 234 70.38 97.46 25.51
#